data_AF-A0A3C0SCF5-F1
#
_entry.id   AF-A0A3C0SCF5-F1
#
_cell.length_a   1.000
_cell.length_b   1.000
_cell.length_c   1.000
_cell.angle_alpha   90.00
_cell.angle_beta   90.00
_cell.angle_gamma   90.00
#
_symmetry.space_group_name_H-M   'P 1'
#
loop_
_entity.id
_entity.type
_entity.pdbx_description
1 polymer ?
#
loop_
_entity_poly.entity_id
_entity_poly.type
_entity_poly.pdbx_seq_one_letter_code
_entity_poly.pdbx_strand_id
1 'polypeptide(L)'
;MATLKKILFGQSAGESLTSLVEEMQKKYNPKKGRRFNHANITYEVSRPGVVDDNIQFEISSKIPQDELKGDHDMKSYFKEIKKLVSKEKHKPVSVEMENIVLDSRKDSEKERDYVKLLYSYPLDDLYDDKDVTAKIDQMGQENIKESTQKIKGSLTPQGSLVLQMVKETIQNNARENIEQLMSANKKVKAEMRG
;
A
#
# COMPACT_ATOMS: atom_id res chain seq x y z
N MET A 1 1.69 -12.69 -21.97
CA MET A 1 2.58 -11.57 -22.34
C MET A 1 2.07 -10.32 -21.65
N ALA A 2 2.93 -9.52 -21.01
CA ALA A 2 2.52 -8.25 -20.43
C ALA A 2 2.24 -7.24 -21.56
N THR A 3 1.06 -6.60 -21.54
CA THR A 3 0.72 -5.54 -22.50
C THR A 3 1.47 -4.25 -22.14
N LEU A 4 1.59 -3.31 -23.09
CA LEU A 4 2.20 -2.01 -22.83
C LEU A 4 1.52 -1.26 -21.68
N LYS A 5 0.17 -1.32 -21.61
CA LYS A 5 -0.61 -0.75 -20.49
C LYS A 5 -0.16 -1.33 -19.15
N LYS A 6 -0.06 -2.67 -19.04
CA LYS A 6 0.39 -3.35 -17.81
C LYS A 6 1.80 -2.93 -17.40
N ILE A 7 2.71 -2.82 -18.35
CA ILE A 7 4.10 -2.42 -18.08
C ILE A 7 4.16 -0.99 -17.54
N LEU A 8 3.50 -0.05 -18.23
CA LEU A 8 3.54 1.37 -17.84
C LEU A 8 2.82 1.62 -16.51
N PHE A 9 1.68 0.99 -16.30
CA PHE A 9 0.91 1.16 -15.06
C PHE A 9 1.65 0.53 -13.88
N GLY A 10 2.24 -0.66 -14.08
CA GLY A 10 3.09 -1.30 -13.07
C GLY A 10 4.31 -0.46 -12.69
N GLN A 11 4.97 0.19 -13.67
CA GLN A 11 6.07 1.12 -13.41
C GLN A 11 5.61 2.34 -12.61
N SER A 12 4.51 2.97 -13.04
CA SER A 12 3.93 4.14 -12.35
C SER A 12 3.55 3.83 -10.90
N ALA A 13 2.90 2.69 -10.65
CA ALA A 13 2.62 2.21 -9.31
C ALA A 13 3.90 1.91 -8.51
N GLY A 14 4.93 1.35 -9.13
CA GLY A 14 6.21 1.07 -8.49
C GLY A 14 6.90 2.34 -7.99
N GLU A 15 6.89 3.39 -8.80
CA GLU A 15 7.38 4.71 -8.39
C GLU A 15 6.53 5.30 -7.27
N SER A 16 5.19 5.28 -7.44
CA SER A 16 4.22 5.77 -6.45
C SER A 16 4.45 5.17 -5.05
N LEU A 17 4.50 3.84 -4.97
CA LEU A 17 4.71 3.15 -3.69
C LEU A 17 6.13 3.35 -3.15
N THR A 18 7.12 3.67 -3.99
CA THR A 18 8.47 3.99 -3.51
C THR A 18 8.48 5.38 -2.85
N SER A 19 7.90 6.39 -3.51
CA SER A 19 7.75 7.72 -2.93
C SER A 19 6.93 7.70 -1.63
N LEU A 20 5.86 6.91 -1.57
CA LEU A 20 5.06 6.75 -0.35
C LEU A 20 5.86 6.11 0.79
N VAL A 21 6.65 5.08 0.52
CA VAL A 21 7.50 4.45 1.54
C VAL A 21 8.51 5.44 2.10
N GLU A 22 9.14 6.25 1.23
CA GLU A 22 10.06 7.32 1.66
C GLU A 22 9.35 8.38 2.51
N GLU A 23 8.13 8.77 2.15
CA GLU A 23 7.29 9.67 2.94
C GLU A 23 7.02 9.09 4.34
N MET A 24 6.58 7.83 4.43
CA MET A 24 6.31 7.16 5.69
C MET A 24 7.59 6.98 6.53
N GLN A 25 8.73 6.68 5.91
CA GLN A 25 10.03 6.57 6.57
C GLN A 25 10.55 7.91 7.09
N LYS A 26 10.21 9.03 6.46
CA LYS A 26 10.52 10.38 6.95
C LYS A 26 9.58 10.81 8.08
N LYS A 27 8.29 10.47 7.97
CA LYS A 27 7.26 10.82 8.96
C LYS A 27 7.37 10.00 10.25
N TYR A 28 7.86 8.76 10.14
CA TYR A 28 7.98 7.81 11.25
C TYR A 28 9.43 7.32 11.40
N ASN A 29 9.64 6.21 12.11
CA ASN A 29 10.98 5.68 12.33
C ASN A 29 11.39 4.75 11.18
N PRO A 30 12.40 5.09 10.35
CA PRO A 30 12.80 4.26 9.22
C PRO A 30 13.36 2.90 9.67
N LYS A 31 13.12 1.87 8.85
CA LYS A 31 13.67 0.51 9.02
C LYS A 31 14.26 0.02 7.69
N LYS A 32 15.10 -1.02 7.75
CA LYS A 32 15.77 -1.61 6.57
C LYS A 32 14.76 -1.98 5.47
N GLY A 33 15.00 -1.60 4.23
CA GLY A 33 14.14 -1.95 3.09
C GLY A 33 12.89 -1.08 3.05
N ARG A 34 11.74 -1.65 2.65
CA ARG A 34 10.48 -0.92 2.47
C ARG A 34 9.65 -0.87 3.77
N ARG A 35 10.34 -0.62 4.89
CA ARG A 35 9.77 -0.73 6.24
C ARG A 35 9.90 0.56 7.04
N PHE A 36 8.94 0.79 7.91
CA PHE A 36 8.99 1.85 8.93
C PHE A 36 8.38 1.34 10.23
N ASN A 37 8.62 2.04 11.34
CA ASN A 37 8.08 1.71 12.64
C ASN A 37 7.31 2.90 13.20
N HIS A 38 6.11 2.62 13.72
CA HIS A 38 5.28 3.57 14.41
C HIS A 38 4.58 2.90 15.59
N ALA A 39 4.59 3.56 16.76
CA ALA A 39 3.96 3.06 17.99
C ALA A 39 4.36 1.61 18.37
N ASN A 40 5.64 1.28 18.19
CA ASN A 40 6.26 -0.04 18.40
C ASN A 40 5.76 -1.15 17.46
N ILE A 41 5.09 -0.80 16.38
CA ILE A 41 4.68 -1.74 15.32
C ILE A 41 5.49 -1.43 14.07
N THR A 42 6.05 -2.48 13.45
CA THR A 42 6.76 -2.37 12.17
C THR A 42 5.81 -2.64 11.03
N TYR A 43 5.75 -1.71 10.09
CA TYR A 43 4.96 -1.77 8.88
C TYR A 43 5.87 -2.01 7.67
N GLU A 44 5.36 -2.73 6.68
CA GLU A 44 6.02 -2.97 5.40
C GLU A 44 5.05 -2.75 4.25
N VAL A 45 5.55 -2.21 3.15
CA VAL A 45 4.80 -2.06 1.90
C VAL A 45 5.58 -2.79 0.81
N SER A 46 4.98 -3.80 0.18
CA SER A 46 5.64 -4.55 -0.87
C SER A 46 5.90 -3.69 -2.13
N ARG A 47 6.60 -4.28 -3.10
CA ARG A 47 6.58 -3.76 -4.47
C ARG A 47 5.25 -4.16 -5.13
N PRO A 48 4.71 -3.33 -6.03
CA PRO A 48 3.51 -3.70 -6.74
C PRO A 48 3.84 -4.76 -7.80
N GLY A 49 2.91 -5.68 -8.00
CA GLY A 49 2.84 -6.58 -9.14
C GLY A 49 1.65 -6.25 -10.02
N VAL A 50 1.68 -6.68 -11.28
CA VAL A 50 0.50 -6.66 -12.15
C VAL A 50 0.07 -8.09 -12.39
N VAL A 51 -1.09 -8.45 -11.86
CA VAL A 51 -1.68 -9.80 -11.98
C VAL A 51 -3.00 -9.63 -12.71
N ASP A 52 -3.15 -10.34 -13.83
CA ASP A 52 -4.24 -10.14 -14.78
C ASP A 52 -4.37 -8.64 -15.14
N ASP A 53 -5.52 -8.03 -14.93
CA ASP A 53 -5.76 -6.60 -15.15
C ASP A 53 -5.88 -5.82 -13.83
N ASN A 54 -5.04 -6.17 -12.85
CA ASN A 54 -5.00 -5.50 -11.56
C ASN A 54 -3.57 -5.16 -11.14
N ILE A 55 -3.41 -4.01 -10.48
CA ILE A 55 -2.22 -3.72 -9.67
C ILE A 55 -2.45 -4.31 -8.28
N GLN A 56 -1.53 -5.16 -7.85
CA GLN A 56 -1.55 -5.79 -6.55
C GLN A 56 -0.33 -5.38 -5.73
N PHE A 57 -0.55 -5.13 -4.44
CA PHE A 57 0.52 -4.93 -3.48
C PHE A 57 0.07 -5.31 -2.08
N GLU A 58 1.03 -5.56 -1.21
CA GLU A 58 0.81 -5.98 0.16
C GLU A 58 1.21 -4.87 1.11
N ILE A 59 0.40 -4.68 2.15
CA ILE A 59 0.78 -3.91 3.34
C ILE A 59 0.75 -4.87 4.52
N SER A 60 1.84 -4.93 5.29
CA SER A 60 1.90 -5.77 6.48
C SER A 60 2.28 -5.00 7.72
N SER A 61 1.85 -5.51 8.88
CA SER A 61 2.23 -4.99 10.19
C SER A 61 2.59 -6.12 11.15
N LYS A 62 3.71 -5.98 11.85
CA LYS A 62 4.15 -6.91 12.89
C LYS A 62 3.17 -6.89 14.08
N ILE A 63 2.71 -8.04 14.54
CA ILE A 63 1.90 -8.13 15.76
C ILE A 63 2.79 -7.77 16.97
N PRO A 64 2.37 -6.83 17.84
CA PRO A 64 3.16 -6.40 19.00
C PRO A 64 3.02 -7.40 20.16
N GLN A 65 3.49 -8.64 19.97
CA GLN A 65 3.37 -9.73 20.94
C GLN A 65 3.84 -9.35 22.36
N ASP A 66 4.96 -8.62 22.46
CA ASP A 66 5.55 -8.17 23.73
C ASP A 66 4.63 -7.22 24.54
N GLU A 67 3.59 -6.67 23.91
CA GLU A 67 2.66 -5.72 24.52
C GLU A 67 1.26 -6.30 24.78
N LEU A 68 0.99 -7.51 24.28
CA LEU A 68 -0.25 -8.23 24.56
C LEU A 68 -0.15 -8.85 25.96
N LYS A 69 -1.19 -8.67 26.80
CA LYS A 69 -1.24 -9.18 28.18
C LYS A 69 -2.41 -10.18 28.33
N GLY A 70 -2.31 -11.08 29.30
CA GLY A 70 -3.39 -12.02 29.66
C GLY A 70 -3.60 -13.16 28.65
N ASP A 71 -4.83 -13.65 28.53
CA ASP A 71 -5.23 -14.73 27.59
C ASP A 71 -5.40 -14.25 26.14
N HIS A 72 -5.09 -12.98 25.85
CA HIS A 72 -5.18 -12.44 24.50
C HIS A 72 -4.07 -13.00 23.63
N ASP A 73 -4.43 -14.02 22.85
CA ASP A 73 -3.53 -14.63 21.88
C ASP A 73 -3.43 -13.79 20.59
N MET A 74 -2.36 -14.05 19.84
CA MET A 74 -2.09 -13.39 18.56
C MET A 74 -3.23 -13.59 17.55
N LYS A 75 -3.95 -14.72 17.66
CA LYS A 75 -5.12 -15.04 16.84
C LYS A 75 -6.27 -14.07 17.12
N SER A 76 -6.50 -13.72 18.38
CA SER A 76 -7.49 -12.72 18.78
C SER A 76 -7.13 -11.34 18.24
N TYR A 77 -5.85 -10.93 18.34
CA TYR A 77 -5.36 -9.68 17.76
C TYR A 77 -5.65 -9.63 16.26
N PHE A 78 -5.22 -10.66 15.53
CA PHE A 78 -5.45 -10.77 14.10
C PHE A 78 -6.94 -10.77 13.73
N LYS A 79 -7.78 -11.48 14.49
CA LYS A 79 -9.23 -11.55 14.23
C LYS A 79 -9.89 -10.18 14.34
N GLU A 80 -9.54 -9.39 15.35
CA GLU A 80 -10.09 -8.03 15.49
C GLU A 80 -9.53 -7.09 14.41
N ILE A 81 -8.24 -7.17 14.06
CA ILE A 81 -7.69 -6.39 12.93
C ILE A 81 -8.41 -6.75 11.64
N LYS A 82 -8.54 -8.05 11.32
CA LYS A 82 -9.24 -8.55 10.14
C LYS A 82 -10.67 -8.00 10.07
N LYS A 83 -11.38 -7.99 11.20
CA LYS A 83 -12.75 -7.46 11.30
C LYS A 83 -12.83 -5.95 11.06
N LEU A 84 -11.84 -5.18 11.48
CA LEU A 84 -11.79 -3.74 11.22
C LEU A 84 -11.48 -3.45 9.75
N VAL A 85 -10.38 -3.99 9.22
CA VAL A 85 -9.95 -3.71 7.84
C VAL A 85 -10.93 -4.24 6.78
N SER A 86 -11.72 -5.27 7.10
CA SER A 86 -12.76 -5.80 6.20
C SER A 86 -13.99 -4.89 6.08
N LYS A 87 -14.12 -3.87 6.92
CA LYS A 87 -15.22 -2.90 6.89
C LYS A 87 -14.87 -1.61 6.15
N GLU A 88 -13.61 -1.42 5.80
CA GLU A 88 -13.12 -0.22 5.14
C GLU A 88 -13.68 -0.07 3.72
N LYS A 89 -13.61 1.14 3.17
CA LYS A 89 -14.05 1.43 1.79
C LYS A 89 -13.22 0.63 0.79
N HIS A 90 -11.90 0.68 0.92
CA HIS A 90 -10.96 -0.09 0.12
C HIS A 90 -10.59 -1.37 0.87
N LYS A 91 -11.35 -2.43 0.63
CA LYS A 91 -11.14 -3.70 1.33
C LYS A 91 -9.95 -4.45 0.74
N PRO A 92 -9.08 -5.04 1.57
CA PRO A 92 -8.10 -5.98 1.08
C PRO A 92 -8.79 -7.20 0.49
N VAL A 93 -8.24 -7.74 -0.60
CA VAL A 93 -8.69 -8.98 -1.25
C VAL A 93 -8.39 -10.20 -0.38
N SER A 94 -7.24 -10.18 0.30
CA SER A 94 -6.86 -11.20 1.27
C SER A 94 -6.30 -10.56 2.54
N VAL A 95 -6.60 -11.19 3.66
CA VAL A 95 -6.07 -10.86 4.99
C VAL A 95 -5.52 -12.13 5.61
N GLU A 96 -4.21 -12.21 5.67
CA GLU A 96 -3.46 -13.39 6.07
C GLU A 96 -2.57 -13.10 7.27
N MET A 97 -2.35 -14.14 8.07
CA MET A 97 -1.32 -14.14 9.10
C MET A 97 -0.11 -14.84 8.51
N GLU A 98 0.96 -14.09 8.25
CA GLU A 98 2.18 -14.64 7.64
C GLU A 98 3.17 -15.05 8.73
N ASN A 99 3.48 -16.35 8.76
CA ASN A 99 4.48 -16.97 9.63
C ASN A 99 5.84 -16.95 8.90
N ILE A 100 6.76 -16.05 9.26
CA ILE A 100 8.13 -16.14 8.77
C ILE A 100 8.94 -17.02 9.73
N VAL A 101 8.96 -18.34 9.50
CA VAL A 101 9.97 -19.24 10.09
C VAL A 101 11.27 -19.03 9.32
N LEU A 102 12.13 -18.13 9.80
CA LEU A 102 13.47 -17.94 9.23
C LEU A 102 14.46 -18.80 10.02
N ASP A 103 14.42 -20.10 9.78
CA ASP A 103 15.44 -20.98 10.32
C ASP A 103 16.68 -21.00 9.41
N SER A 104 17.84 -20.82 10.04
CA SER A 104 19.07 -21.36 9.50
C SER A 104 20.17 -21.44 10.55
N ARG A 105 20.05 -20.77 11.71
CA ARG A 105 21.04 -20.88 12.81
C ARG A 105 20.42 -20.58 14.18
N LYS A 106 20.16 -21.64 14.96
CA LYS A 106 19.96 -21.73 16.43
C LYS A 106 18.53 -21.98 16.90
N ASP A 107 18.40 -23.00 17.75
CA ASP A 107 17.27 -23.44 18.60
C ASP A 107 16.51 -22.32 19.33
N SER A 108 15.80 -21.47 18.59
CA SER A 108 14.67 -20.73 19.12
C SER A 108 13.76 -20.36 17.96
N GLU A 109 12.65 -21.09 17.82
CA GLU A 109 11.52 -20.65 17.03
C GLU A 109 11.08 -19.27 17.54
N LYS A 110 11.30 -18.22 16.75
CA LYS A 110 10.70 -16.91 17.00
C LYS A 110 9.64 -16.69 15.93
N GLU A 111 8.44 -17.16 16.23
CA GLU A 111 7.21 -16.83 15.51
C GLU A 111 7.11 -15.30 15.38
N ARG A 112 7.30 -14.78 14.17
CA ARG A 112 7.10 -13.35 13.88
C ARG A 112 5.86 -13.24 13.01
N ASP A 113 4.72 -13.17 13.67
CA ASP A 113 3.44 -13.06 12.99
C ASP A 113 3.21 -11.65 12.49
N TYR A 114 3.07 -11.53 11.18
CA TYR A 114 2.63 -10.32 10.52
C TYR A 114 1.17 -10.46 10.14
N VAL A 115 0.39 -9.41 10.31
CA VAL A 115 -0.86 -9.25 9.58
C VAL A 115 -0.48 -8.75 8.19
N LYS A 116 -0.77 -9.52 7.15
CA LYS A 116 -0.54 -9.16 5.74
C LYS A 116 -1.89 -8.91 5.07
N LEU A 117 -1.99 -7.76 4.42
CA LEU A 117 -3.17 -7.32 3.66
C LEU A 117 -2.79 -7.22 2.19
N LEU A 118 -3.44 -8.02 1.34
CA LEU A 118 -3.30 -7.93 -0.11
C LEU A 118 -4.36 -6.99 -0.68
N TYR A 119 -3.93 -5.95 -1.37
CA TYR A 119 -4.80 -5.05 -2.11
C TYR A 119 -4.70 -5.30 -3.60
N SER A 120 -5.82 -5.20 -4.31
CA SER A 120 -5.91 -5.35 -5.76
C SER A 120 -6.78 -4.24 -6.31
N TYR A 121 -6.25 -3.50 -7.29
CA TYR A 121 -6.95 -2.41 -7.94
C TYR A 121 -7.02 -2.67 -9.46
N PRO A 122 -8.22 -2.76 -10.05
CA PRO A 122 -8.37 -2.91 -11.49
C PRO A 122 -7.71 -1.75 -12.22
N LEU A 123 -7.02 -2.03 -13.35
CA LEU A 123 -6.33 -0.98 -14.09
C LEU A 123 -7.27 0.13 -14.60
N ASP A 124 -8.51 -0.22 -14.88
CA ASP A 124 -9.53 0.69 -15.40
C ASP A 124 -10.12 1.61 -14.32
N ASP A 125 -9.93 1.28 -13.04
CA ASP A 125 -10.40 2.11 -11.91
C ASP A 125 -9.33 3.13 -11.46
N LEU A 126 -8.14 3.10 -12.06
CA LEU A 126 -7.02 3.95 -11.64
C LEU A 126 -7.05 5.36 -12.23
N TYR A 127 -7.86 5.56 -13.28
CA TYR A 127 -8.05 6.84 -13.95
C TYR A 127 -9.44 6.85 -14.62
N ASP A 128 -9.99 8.03 -14.86
CA ASP A 128 -11.25 8.20 -15.58
C ASP A 128 -11.02 9.00 -16.87
N ASP A 129 -11.56 8.51 -17.99
CA ASP A 129 -11.37 9.13 -19.31
C ASP A 129 -11.98 10.53 -19.41
N LYS A 130 -13.07 10.81 -18.68
CA LYS A 130 -13.69 12.14 -18.64
C LYS A 130 -12.83 13.10 -17.85
N ASP A 131 -12.26 12.66 -16.72
CA ASP A 131 -11.31 13.45 -15.93
C ASP A 131 -10.04 13.77 -16.72
N VAL A 132 -9.53 12.80 -17.51
CA VAL A 132 -8.40 13.01 -18.42
C VAL A 132 -8.75 14.07 -19.46
N THR A 133 -9.91 13.96 -20.10
CA THR A 133 -10.36 14.89 -21.14
C THR A 133 -10.52 16.31 -20.57
N ALA A 134 -11.20 16.44 -19.44
CA ALA A 134 -11.42 17.72 -18.77
C ALA A 134 -10.10 18.41 -18.37
N LYS A 135 -9.14 17.66 -17.81
CA LYS A 135 -7.82 18.20 -17.46
C LYS A 135 -7.02 18.62 -18.68
N ILE A 136 -7.11 17.89 -19.80
CA ILE A 136 -6.44 18.26 -21.06
C ILE A 136 -7.06 19.53 -21.66
N ASP A 137 -8.38 19.64 -21.64
CA ASP A 137 -9.09 20.82 -22.14
C ASP A 137 -8.76 22.06 -21.31
N GLN A 138 -8.68 21.93 -19.97
CA GLN A 138 -8.23 23.01 -19.08
C GLN A 138 -6.78 23.43 -19.40
N MET A 139 -5.86 22.48 -19.56
CA MET A 139 -4.47 22.77 -19.94
C MET A 139 -4.37 23.48 -21.31
N GLY A 140 -5.25 23.14 -22.25
CA GLY A 140 -5.34 23.78 -23.56
C GLY A 140 -5.87 25.21 -23.52
N GLN A 141 -6.76 25.53 -22.57
CA GLN A 141 -7.35 26.86 -22.40
C GLN A 141 -6.42 27.83 -21.65
N GLU A 142 -5.64 27.35 -20.69
CA GLU A 142 -4.84 28.22 -19.82
C GLU A 142 -3.47 28.63 -20.41
N ASN A 143 -3.11 28.19 -21.63
CA ASN A 143 -1.76 28.42 -22.21
C ASN A 143 -0.63 27.99 -21.24
N ILE A 144 -0.94 27.09 -20.30
CA ILE A 144 0.01 26.58 -19.32
C ILE A 144 0.90 25.58 -20.05
N LYS A 145 1.99 26.13 -20.62
CA LYS A 145 3.16 25.37 -21.07
C LYS A 145 3.90 24.71 -19.90
N GLU A 146 3.49 24.94 -18.66
CA GLU A 146 4.16 24.41 -17.48
C GLU A 146 3.52 23.12 -16.96
N SER A 147 4.36 22.09 -16.97
CA SER A 147 4.32 21.00 -16.00
C SER A 147 3.36 19.83 -16.26
N THR A 148 3.25 19.37 -17.50
CA THR A 148 3.34 17.90 -17.66
C THR A 148 4.83 17.55 -17.62
N GLN A 149 5.35 17.26 -16.43
CA GLN A 149 6.66 16.60 -16.34
C GLN A 149 6.59 15.39 -17.28
N LYS A 150 7.38 15.37 -18.35
CA LYS A 150 7.39 14.26 -19.32
C LYS A 150 7.64 12.96 -18.56
N ILE A 151 6.58 12.21 -18.29
CA ILE A 151 6.70 10.90 -17.66
C ILE A 151 7.32 9.97 -18.70
N LYS A 152 8.45 9.34 -18.32
CA LYS A 152 9.16 8.38 -19.18
C LYS A 152 8.18 7.32 -19.67
N GLY A 153 8.12 7.11 -20.99
CA GLY A 153 7.28 6.08 -21.62
C GLY A 153 5.97 6.59 -22.23
N SER A 154 5.56 7.83 -21.99
CA SER A 154 4.41 8.44 -22.68
C SER A 154 4.83 9.20 -23.94
N LEU A 155 4.15 8.93 -25.06
CA LEU A 155 4.40 9.59 -26.35
C LEU A 155 3.47 10.80 -26.58
N THR A 156 2.44 10.97 -25.75
CA THR A 156 1.44 12.03 -25.85
C THR A 156 1.17 12.66 -24.47
N PRO A 157 0.76 13.94 -24.41
CA PRO A 157 0.37 14.59 -23.15
C PRO A 157 -0.75 13.85 -22.40
N GLN A 158 -1.71 13.29 -23.13
CA GLN A 158 -2.78 12.46 -22.56
C GLN A 158 -2.21 11.21 -21.89
N GLY A 159 -1.27 10.54 -22.55
CA GLY A 159 -0.58 9.38 -21.97
C GLY A 159 0.22 9.75 -20.73
N SER A 160 0.90 10.91 -20.71
CA SER A 160 1.60 11.40 -19.51
C SER A 160 0.61 11.63 -18.36
N LEU A 161 -0.51 12.28 -18.66
CA LEU A 161 -1.53 12.59 -17.66
C LEU A 161 -2.16 11.31 -17.07
N VAL A 162 -2.49 10.33 -17.90
CA VAL A 162 -2.99 9.02 -17.43
C VAL A 162 -2.01 8.36 -16.48
N LEU A 163 -0.72 8.32 -16.84
CA LEU A 163 0.30 7.71 -15.96
C LEU A 163 0.47 8.48 -14.65
N GLN A 164 0.32 9.81 -14.67
CA GLN A 164 0.31 10.64 -13.47
C GLN A 164 -0.89 10.32 -12.58
N MET A 165 -2.09 10.24 -13.16
CA MET A 165 -3.31 9.91 -12.43
C MET A 165 -3.22 8.53 -11.79
N VAL A 166 -2.72 7.53 -12.53
CA VAL A 166 -2.44 6.18 -11.99
C VAL A 166 -1.49 6.26 -10.78
N LYS A 167 -0.42 7.06 -10.89
CA LYS A 167 0.55 7.27 -9.81
C LYS A 167 -0.12 7.82 -8.55
N GLU A 168 -0.90 8.89 -8.72
CA GLU A 168 -1.60 9.61 -7.65
C GLU A 168 -2.67 8.72 -6.99
N THR A 169 -3.50 8.04 -7.79
CA THR A 169 -4.54 7.13 -7.28
C THR A 169 -3.93 6.01 -6.45
N ILE A 170 -2.89 5.34 -6.94
CA ILE A 170 -2.20 4.29 -6.18
C ILE A 170 -1.58 4.84 -4.91
N GLN A 171 -0.99 6.04 -4.95
CA GLN A 171 -0.35 6.65 -3.79
C GLN A 171 -1.39 6.94 -2.70
N ASN A 172 -2.52 7.52 -3.10
CA ASN A 172 -3.59 7.91 -2.19
C ASN A 172 -4.26 6.68 -1.57
N ASN A 173 -4.59 5.67 -2.38
CA ASN A 173 -5.17 4.42 -1.90
C ASN A 173 -4.21 3.72 -0.93
N ALA A 174 -2.93 3.60 -1.28
CA ALA A 174 -1.95 2.97 -0.40
C ALA A 174 -1.74 3.76 0.90
N ARG A 175 -1.74 5.09 0.86
CA ARG A 175 -1.66 5.93 2.06
C ARG A 175 -2.86 5.71 2.97
N GLU A 176 -4.06 5.74 2.40
CA GLU A 176 -5.31 5.50 3.14
C GLU A 176 -5.30 4.12 3.80
N ASN A 177 -4.90 3.07 3.06
CA ASN A 177 -4.80 1.71 3.57
C ASN A 177 -3.79 1.58 4.73
N ILE A 178 -2.64 2.25 4.63
CA ILE A 178 -1.64 2.29 5.72
C ILE A 178 -2.25 2.96 6.95
N GLU A 179 -2.90 4.10 6.78
CA GLU A 179 -3.50 4.86 7.88
C GLU A 179 -4.65 4.08 8.55
N GLN A 180 -5.46 3.38 7.77
CA GLN A 180 -6.50 2.46 8.26
C GLN A 180 -5.90 1.31 9.07
N LEU A 181 -4.85 0.64 8.57
CA LEU A 181 -4.18 -0.43 9.33
C LEU A 181 -3.53 0.11 10.62
N MET A 182 -2.91 1.28 10.58
CA MET A 182 -2.36 1.93 11.76
C MET A 182 -3.44 2.26 12.80
N SER A 183 -4.59 2.75 12.34
CA SER A 183 -5.76 3.05 13.18
C SER A 183 -6.33 1.77 13.81
N ALA A 184 -6.49 0.71 13.01
CA ALA A 184 -6.94 -0.59 13.48
C ALA A 184 -5.99 -1.15 14.55
N ASN A 185 -4.68 -1.14 14.29
CA ASN A 185 -3.65 -1.58 15.23
C ASN A 185 -3.69 -0.78 16.54
N LYS A 186 -3.86 0.54 16.47
CA LYS A 186 -4.00 1.40 17.64
C LYS A 186 -5.23 1.03 18.46
N LYS A 187 -6.37 0.82 17.81
CA LYS A 187 -7.63 0.46 18.46
C LYS A 187 -7.56 -0.89 19.16
N VAL A 188 -7.17 -1.94 18.44
CA VAL A 188 -7.06 -3.31 19.00
C VAL A 188 -6.05 -3.35 20.14
N LYS A 189 -4.91 -2.65 20.00
CA LYS A 189 -3.91 -2.54 21.06
C LYS A 189 -4.44 -1.82 22.31
N ALA A 190 -5.30 -0.81 22.16
CA ALA A 190 -5.91 -0.15 23.30
C ALA A 190 -6.93 -1.05 24.01
N GLU A 191 -7.73 -1.79 23.24
CA GLU A 191 -8.75 -2.71 23.76
C GLU A 191 -8.12 -3.93 24.48
N MET A 192 -7.00 -4.46 23.98
CA MET A 192 -6.32 -5.64 24.54
C MET A 192 -5.29 -5.31 25.64
N ARG A 193 -5.09 -4.03 25.96
CA ARG A 193 -4.26 -3.58 27.09
C ARG A 193 -5.07 -3.28 28.36
N GLY A 194 -6.38 -3.04 28.20
CA GLY A 194 -7.33 -2.79 29.29
C GLY A 194 -7.84 -4.10 29.87
#